data_AF-A0A257TQI1-F1
#
_entry.id   AF-A0A257TQI1-F1
#
_cell.length_a   1.000
_cell.length_b   1.000
_cell.length_c   1.000
_cell.angle_alpha   90.00
_cell.angle_beta   90.00
_cell.angle_gamma   90.00
#
_symmetry.space_group_name_H-M   'P 1'
#
loop_
_entity.id
_entity.type
_entity.pdbx_description
1 polymer ?
#
loop_
_entity_poly.entity_id
_entity_poly.type
_entity_poly.pdbx_seq_one_letter_code
_entity_poly.pdbx_strand_id
1 'polypeptide(L)' 'MEELGATVPRTHQLLDLLSLLSTHHTRLRPLRRGLDFLTRFAVETRYPGDRASKRQAEAALRWAARIRHAARLILGLKS' A
#
# COMPACT_ATOMS: atom_id res chain seq x y z
N MET A 1 -8.19 -0.23 10.78
CA MET A 1 -9.42 0.22 10.11
C MET A 1 -10.58 -0.56 10.67
N GLU A 2 -10.62 -1.87 10.47
CA GLU A 2 -11.53 -2.76 11.20
C GLU A 2 -11.30 -2.69 12.73
N GLU A 3 -10.04 -2.78 13.16
CA GLU A 3 -9.62 -2.49 14.55
C GLU A 3 -9.98 -1.08 15.07
N LEU A 4 -10.33 -0.16 14.17
CA LEU A 4 -10.71 1.22 14.50
C LEU A 4 -12.23 1.44 14.36
N GLY A 5 -13.01 0.38 14.08
CA GLY A 5 -14.44 0.49 13.79
C GLY A 5 -14.78 1.25 12.50
N ALA A 6 -13.79 1.51 11.64
CA ALA A 6 -13.97 2.24 10.39
C ALA A 6 -14.29 1.29 9.23
N THR A 7 -15.27 1.66 8.40
CA THR A 7 -15.58 0.94 7.16
C THR A 7 -14.36 0.90 6.24
N VAL A 8 -13.97 -0.30 5.81
CA VAL A 8 -12.86 -0.49 4.87
C VAL A 8 -13.43 -0.54 3.46
N PRO A 9 -13.12 0.44 2.58
CA PRO A 9 -13.61 0.42 1.22
C PRO A 9 -12.98 -0.73 0.44
N ARG A 10 -13.78 -1.41 -0.40
CA ARG A 10 -13.29 -2.41 -1.35
C ARG A 10 -12.68 -1.71 -2.56
N THR A 11 -11.42 -1.30 -2.46
CA THR A 11 -10.72 -0.53 -3.50
C THR A 11 -9.33 -1.09 -3.79
N HIS A 12 -8.85 -0.87 -5.01
CA HIS A 12 -7.45 -1.10 -5.40
C HIS A 12 -6.58 0.16 -5.20
N GLN A 13 -7.20 1.31 -4.91
CA GLN A 13 -6.53 2.58 -4.72
C GLN A 13 -5.93 2.67 -3.32
N LEU A 14 -4.62 2.41 -3.20
CA LEU A 14 -3.96 2.35 -1.89
C LEU A 14 -3.86 3.72 -1.19
N LEU A 15 -3.98 4.82 -1.94
CA LEU A 15 -4.00 6.17 -1.38
C LEU A 15 -5.30 6.48 -0.61
N ASP A 16 -6.41 5.85 -0.98
CA ASP A 16 -7.68 6.00 -0.26
C ASP A 16 -7.56 5.35 1.12
N LEU A 17 -6.97 4.14 1.17
CA LEU A 17 -6.67 3.45 2.41
C LEU A 17 -5.69 4.23 3.29
N LEU A 18 -4.65 4.84 2.70
CA LEU A 18 -3.74 5.71 3.44
C LEU A 18 -4.45 6.92 4.04
N SER A 19 -5.36 7.54 3.29
CA SER A 19 -6.07 8.75 3.75
C SER A 19 -6.89 8.46 4.99
N LEU A 20 -7.57 7.31 5.02
CA LEU A 20 -8.35 6.84 6.18
C LEU A 20 -7.45 6.54 7.39
N LEU A 21 -6.26 5.99 7.17
CA LEU A 21 -5.31 5.67 8.24
C LEU A 21 -4.51 6.90 8.73
N SER A 22 -4.33 7.93 7.89
CA SER A 22 -3.44 9.06 8.17
C SER A 22 -3.91 9.96 9.31
N THR A 23 -5.17 9.86 9.70
CA THR A 23 -5.76 10.54 10.87
C THR A 23 -5.32 9.90 12.18
N HIS A 24 -5.12 8.57 12.19
CA HIS A 24 -4.76 7.80 13.38
C HIS A 24 -3.26 7.44 13.44
N HIS A 25 -2.63 7.29 12.27
CA HIS A 25 -1.25 6.82 12.14
C HIS A 25 -0.45 7.73 11.21
N THR A 26 -0.10 8.92 11.69
CA THR A 26 0.65 9.93 10.92
C THR A 26 2.00 9.43 10.39
N ARG A 27 2.60 8.42 11.04
CA ARG A 27 3.84 7.75 10.62
C ARG A 27 3.73 7.02 9.27
N LEU A 28 2.51 6.78 8.76
CA LEU A 28 2.29 6.19 7.45
C LEU A 28 2.35 7.21 6.30
N ARG A 29 2.19 8.51 6.57
CA ARG A 29 2.18 9.57 5.55
C ARG A 29 3.41 9.55 4.61
N PRO A 30 4.64 9.31 5.09
CA PRO A 30 5.82 9.22 4.22
C PRO A 30 5.76 8.08 3.19
N LEU A 31 4.89 7.08 3.37
CA LEU A 31 4.74 5.94 2.45
C LEU A 31 3.86 6.26 1.24
N ARG A 32 3.25 7.46 1.17
CA ARG A 32 2.36 7.89 0.08
C ARG A 32 2.92 7.59 -1.31
N ARG A 33 4.18 7.95 -1.56
CA ARG A 33 4.84 7.72 -2.86
C ARG A 33 4.93 6.23 -3.23
N GLY A 34 5.19 5.37 -2.25
CA GLY A 34 5.25 3.92 -2.45
C GLY A 34 3.88 3.33 -2.74
N LEU A 35 2.85 3.77 -2.02
CA LEU A 35 1.47 3.32 -2.22
C LEU A 35 0.91 3.76 -3.58
N ASP A 36 1.20 5.00 -4.00
CA ASP A 36 0.87 5.48 -5.35
C ASP A 36 1.54 4.62 -6.43
N PHE A 37 2.84 4.36 -6.28
CA PHE A 37 3.58 3.51 -7.20
C PHE A 37 2.99 2.08 -7.29
N LEU A 38 2.64 1.49 -6.16
CA LEU A 38 2.06 0.14 -6.13
C LEU A 38 0.64 0.06 -6.70
N THR A 39 -0.15 1.13 -6.61
CA THR A 39 -1.54 1.17 -7.10
C THR A 39 -1.62 0.85 -8.59
N ARG A 40 -0.61 1.29 -9.37
CA ARG A 40 -0.52 1.04 -10.83
C ARG A 40 -0.48 -0.45 -11.17
N PHE A 41 0.07 -1.29 -10.28
CA PHE A 41 0.17 -2.73 -10.50
C PHE A 41 -1.05 -3.52 -10.00
N ALA A 42 -2.08 -2.87 -9.46
CA ALA A 42 -3.23 -3.56 -8.88
C ALA A 42 -4.21 -4.12 -9.94
N VAL A 43 -4.31 -3.44 -11.09
CA VAL A 43 -5.23 -3.82 -12.18
C VAL A 43 -4.52 -3.89 -13.51
N GLU A 44 -3.78 -2.83 -13.87
CA GLU A 44 -3.29 -2.60 -15.24
C GLU A 44 -2.42 -3.76 -15.75
N THR A 45 -1.46 -4.22 -14.94
CA THR A 45 -0.54 -5.32 -15.31
C THR A 45 -1.17 -6.70 -15.42
N ARG A 46 -2.46 -6.86 -15.09
CA ARG A 46 -3.18 -8.14 -15.26
C ARG A 46 -3.78 -8.30 -16.65
N TYR A 47 -3.95 -7.21 -17.40
CA TYR A 47 -4.58 -7.23 -18.71
C TYR A 47 -3.55 -7.01 -19.82
N PRO A 48 -3.72 -7.64 -21.00
CA PRO A 48 -2.86 -7.42 -22.14
C PRO A 48 -2.80 -5.94 -22.50
N GLY A 49 -1.60 -5.43 -22.80
CA GLY A 49 -1.38 -4.03 -23.18
C GLY A 49 -0.54 -3.25 -22.16
N ASP A 50 -0.50 -3.71 -20.91
CA ASP A 50 0.41 -3.16 -19.89
C ASP A 50 1.36 -4.24 -19.35
N ARG A 51 2.62 -3.87 -19.15
CA ARG A 51 3.68 -4.80 -18.70
C ARG A 51 4.58 -4.10 -17.68
N ALA A 52 4.78 -4.74 -16.54
CA ALA A 52 5.82 -4.33 -15.61
C ALA A 52 7.19 -4.82 -16.10
N SER A 53 8.16 -3.92 -16.17
CA SER A 53 9.57 -4.27 -16.30
C SER A 53 10.09 -4.98 -15.05
N LYS A 54 11.18 -5.75 -15.20
CA LYS A 54 11.90 -6.35 -14.07
C LYS A 54 12.27 -5.32 -13.00
N ARG A 55 12.73 -4.12 -13.41
CA ARG A 55 13.07 -3.02 -12.50
C ARG A 55 11.87 -2.54 -11.69
N GLN A 56 10.69 -2.44 -12.33
CA GLN A 56 9.45 -2.10 -11.63
C GLN A 56 9.06 -3.19 -10.63
N ALA A 57 9.18 -4.47 -10.99
CA ALA A 57 8.89 -5.58 -10.08
C ALA A 57 9.79 -5.57 -8.83
N GLU A 58 11.10 -5.39 -9.01
CA GLU A 58 12.04 -5.27 -7.89
C GLU A 58 11.73 -4.06 -6.99
N ALA A 59 11.40 -2.91 -7.60
CA ALA A 59 10.99 -1.72 -6.86
C ALA A 59 9.68 -1.94 -6.10
N ALA A 60 8.72 -2.65 -6.69
CA ALA A 60 7.44 -2.98 -6.08
C ALA A 60 7.63 -3.85 -4.84
N LEU A 61 8.48 -4.89 -4.92
CA LEU A 61 8.80 -5.73 -3.78
C LEU A 61 9.43 -4.94 -2.62
N ARG A 62 10.36 -4.02 -2.93
CA ARG A 62 10.97 -3.15 -1.89
C ARG A 62 9.93 -2.24 -1.21
N TRP A 63 9.05 -1.62 -2.00
CA TRP A 63 7.97 -0.78 -1.45
C TRP A 63 6.98 -1.60 -0.61
N ALA A 64 6.53 -2.75 -1.13
CA ALA A 64 5.61 -3.63 -0.43
C ALA A 64 6.20 -4.13 0.90
N ALA A 65 7.48 -4.50 0.92
CA ALA A 65 8.18 -4.90 2.14
C ALA A 65 8.20 -3.77 3.19
N ARG A 66 8.54 -2.54 2.77
CA ARG A 66 8.57 -1.37 3.66
C ARG A 66 7.18 -1.04 4.23
N ILE A 67 6.15 -1.10 3.39
CA ILE A 67 4.75 -0.85 3.80
C ILE A 67 4.27 -1.94 4.77
N ARG A 68 4.52 -3.21 4.45
CA ARG A 68 4.18 -4.36 5.30
C ARG A 68 4.85 -4.22 6.67
N HIS A 69 6.14 -3.87 6.70
CA HIS A 69 6.87 -3.66 7.95
C HIS A 69 6.22 -2.55 8.80
N ALA A 70 5.93 -1.39 8.20
CA ALA A 70 5.27 -0.29 8.91
C ALA A 70 3.87 -0.68 9.44
N ALA A 71 3.08 -1.41 8.65
CA ALA A 71 1.77 -1.89 9.07
C ALA A 71 1.87 -2.89 10.23
N ARG A 72 2.84 -3.83 10.17
CA ARG A 72 3.07 -4.79 11.25
C ARG A 72 3.47 -4.12 12.56
N LEU A 73 4.33 -3.10 12.51
CA LEU A 73 4.70 -2.33 13.70
C LEU A 73 3.49 -1.65 14.36
N ILE A 74 2.56 -1.10 13.55
CA ILE A 74 1.32 -0.50 14.07
C ILE A 74 0.45 -1.55 14.76
N LEU A 75 0.41 -2.77 14.22
CA LEU A 75 -0.33 -3.90 14.78
C LEU A 75 0.40 -4.63 15.92
N GLY A 76 1.58 -4.17 16.34
CA GLY A 76 2.38 -4.83 17.38
C GLY A 76 2.97 -6.19 16.95
N LEU A 77 3.03 -6.47 15.65
CA LEU A 77 3.53 -7.73 15.11
C LEU A 77 5.04 -7.69 14.86
N LYS A 78 5.75 -8.77 15.20
CA LYS A 78 7.18 -8.93 14.90
C LYS A 78 7.44 -8.92 13.39
N SER A 79 8.56 -8.33 12.95
CA SER A 79 8.89 -8.17 11.53
C SER A 79 9.20 -9.49 10.84
#